data_AF-A0A538RMT1-F1
#
_entry.id   AF-A0A538RMT1-F1
#
_cell.length_a   1.000
_cell.length_b   1.000
_cell.length_c   1.000
_cell.angle_alpha   90.00
_cell.angle_beta   90.00
_cell.angle_gamma   90.00
#
_symmetry.space_group_name_H-M   'P 1'
#
loop_
_entity.id
_entity.type
_entity.pdbx_description
1 polymer ?
#
loop_
_entity_poly.entity_id
_entity_poly.type
_entity_poly.pdbx_seq_one_letter_code
_entity_poly.pdbx_strand_id
1 'polypeptide(L)'
;MPSATNCRLGVLAALSGCLLPLWLAPAGTDSPAKKPEPARNEYYKGKVVRLAGLIEKHGSKLDPDAAPHWLALLTDDGKLYPLIEDDGARMFFKDASLLNRPMRLTGRFLPGSQLLQVVEVHSYRKGELHEVFYWCNICSIKRLEKKQCDCCGGPMELREEPVKK
;
A
#
# COMPACT_ATOMS: atom_id res chain seq x y z
N MET A 1 64.13 6.62 40.37
CA MET A 1 64.12 8.03 40.85
C MET A 1 65.27 8.77 40.19
N PRO A 2 65.12 10.08 39.93
CA PRO A 2 64.84 10.70 38.63
C PRO A 2 66.05 10.72 37.66
N SER A 3 65.82 10.83 36.35
CA SER A 3 66.80 11.48 35.46
C SER A 3 66.13 11.86 34.14
N ALA A 4 65.68 13.11 34.06
CA ALA A 4 65.33 13.80 32.84
C ALA A 4 65.92 15.20 32.95
N THR A 5 67.00 15.47 32.20
CA THR A 5 67.58 16.81 32.09
C THR A 5 68.26 16.98 30.72
N ASN A 6 67.61 17.82 29.91
CA ASN A 6 68.14 18.84 28.99
C ASN A 6 69.14 18.46 27.88
N CYS A 7 68.92 18.99 26.66
CA CYS A 7 69.48 20.29 26.26
C CYS A 7 69.23 20.62 24.76
N ARG A 8 68.72 21.85 24.51
CA ARG A 8 69.07 22.80 23.42
C ARG A 8 68.69 22.46 21.97
N LEU A 9 67.77 23.22 21.35
CA LEU A 9 67.89 24.52 20.65
C LEU A 9 68.73 24.49 19.35
N GLY A 10 68.11 24.86 18.22
CA GLY A 10 68.74 25.12 16.91
C GLY A 10 67.76 24.96 15.73
N VAL A 11 66.93 25.96 15.41
CA VAL A 11 67.08 26.95 14.30
C VAL A 11 67.26 26.32 12.91
N LEU A 12 66.29 26.46 12.01
CA LEU A 12 66.42 27.17 10.72
C LEU A 12 65.24 26.89 9.76
N ALA A 13 64.89 27.96 9.04
CA ALA A 13 63.84 28.11 8.07
C ALA A 13 64.01 27.24 6.81
N ALA A 14 62.89 26.88 6.20
CA ALA A 14 62.79 26.77 4.74
C ALA A 14 61.35 27.05 4.30
N LEU A 15 61.17 28.26 3.76
CA LEU A 15 60.03 28.69 2.97
C LEU A 15 59.91 27.79 1.73
N SER A 16 58.84 27.01 1.62
CA SER A 16 58.43 26.41 0.35
C SER A 16 56.95 26.07 0.40
N GLY A 17 56.15 26.64 -0.51
CA GLY A 17 54.77 26.22 -0.72
C GLY A 17 53.70 27.32 -0.66
N CYS A 18 53.88 28.40 -1.43
CA CYS A 18 52.73 29.21 -1.88
C CYS A 18 52.43 28.88 -3.35
N LEU A 19 51.78 27.74 -3.56
CA LEU A 19 50.99 27.44 -4.75
C LEU A 19 49.60 27.05 -4.23
N LEU A 20 48.73 28.06 -4.13
CA LEU A 20 47.32 27.92 -3.77
C LEU A 20 46.57 27.24 -4.93
N PRO A 21 45.94 26.06 -4.75
CA PRO A 21 44.78 25.71 -5.55
C PRO A 21 43.57 26.37 -4.89
N LEU A 22 43.28 27.58 -5.34
CA LEU A 22 41.97 28.19 -5.21
C LEU A 22 41.04 27.36 -6.10
N TRP A 23 40.40 26.31 -5.57
CA TRP A 23 39.19 25.63 -6.10
C TRP A 23 38.80 24.48 -5.18
N LEU A 24 38.13 24.81 -4.07
CA LEU A 24 37.31 23.87 -3.31
C LEU A 24 36.00 24.59 -2.96
N ALA A 25 35.16 24.77 -3.98
CA ALA A 25 33.73 24.91 -3.76
C ALA A 25 33.18 23.50 -3.52
N PRO A 26 32.43 23.24 -2.44
CA PRO A 26 31.68 22.00 -2.34
C PRO A 26 30.60 22.06 -3.41
N ALA A 27 30.80 21.31 -4.49
CA ALA A 27 29.73 21.04 -5.44
C ALA A 27 28.58 20.40 -4.64
N GLY A 28 27.48 21.14 -4.53
CA GLY A 28 26.24 20.62 -3.99
C GLY A 28 25.95 19.31 -4.70
N THR A 29 25.88 18.23 -3.93
CA THR A 29 25.40 16.95 -4.43
C THR A 29 23.89 17.10 -4.65
N ASP A 30 23.51 17.69 -5.77
CA ASP A 30 22.21 17.47 -6.38
C ASP A 30 22.16 15.99 -6.77
N SER A 31 21.89 15.14 -5.78
CA SER A 31 21.51 13.77 -6.04
C SER A 31 20.26 13.85 -6.91
N PRO A 32 20.26 13.29 -8.13
CA PRO A 32 19.06 13.28 -8.95
C PRO A 32 17.98 12.57 -8.14
N ALA A 33 16.91 13.29 -7.83
CA ALA A 33 15.78 12.74 -7.11
C ALA A 33 15.37 11.43 -7.78
N LYS A 34 15.57 10.31 -7.07
CA LYS A 34 15.24 8.97 -7.54
C LYS A 34 13.79 9.01 -7.98
N LYS A 35 13.52 8.89 -9.29
CA LYS A 35 12.15 8.80 -9.83
C LYS A 35 11.41 7.73 -9.01
N PRO A 36 10.23 8.03 -8.44
CA PRO A 36 9.46 7.03 -7.71
C PRO A 36 9.24 5.83 -8.62
N GLU A 37 9.77 4.67 -8.26
CA GLU A 37 9.44 3.42 -8.96
C GLU A 37 7.92 3.23 -8.85
N PRO A 38 7.24 2.85 -9.95
CA PRO A 38 5.80 2.60 -9.90
C PRO A 38 5.54 1.53 -8.85
N ALA A 39 4.66 1.84 -7.89
CA ALA A 39 4.29 0.92 -6.82
C ALA A 39 3.81 -0.39 -7.45
N ARG A 40 4.58 -1.46 -7.23
CA ARG A 40 4.30 -2.78 -7.78
C ARG A 40 3.05 -3.34 -7.12
N ASN A 41 2.20 -3.96 -7.92
CA ASN A 41 1.03 -4.65 -7.40
C ASN A 41 1.45 -5.95 -6.71
N GLU A 42 0.90 -6.18 -5.53
CA GLU A 42 1.12 -7.37 -4.71
C GLU A 42 -0.21 -8.07 -4.44
N TYR A 43 -0.14 -9.37 -4.18
CA TYR A 43 -1.31 -10.17 -3.81
C TYR A 43 -1.38 -10.32 -2.29
N TYR A 44 -2.56 -10.03 -1.75
CA TYR A 44 -2.86 -10.17 -0.33
C TYR A 44 -4.00 -11.15 -0.14
N LYS A 45 -3.78 -12.17 0.70
CA LYS A 45 -4.79 -13.17 1.03
C LYS A 45 -5.39 -12.90 2.39
N GLY A 46 -6.72 -12.94 2.48
CA GLY A 46 -7.40 -12.64 3.73
C GLY A 46 -8.91 -12.52 3.58
N LYS A 47 -9.52 -11.68 4.42
CA LYS A 47 -10.94 -11.38 4.42
C LYS A 47 -11.15 -9.88 4.54
N VAL A 48 -12.08 -9.33 3.76
CA VAL A 48 -12.50 -7.94 3.94
C VAL A 48 -13.51 -7.89 5.08
N VAL A 49 -13.27 -7.01 6.04
CA VAL A 49 -14.05 -6.89 7.27
C VAL A 49 -14.34 -5.42 7.59
N ARG A 50 -15.34 -5.19 8.46
CA ARG A 50 -15.60 -3.85 8.98
C ARG A 50 -14.51 -3.47 9.98
N LEU A 51 -13.92 -2.29 9.79
CA LEU A 51 -12.82 -1.81 10.61
C LEU A 51 -13.25 -1.58 12.07
N ALA A 52 -14.47 -1.07 12.29
CA ALA A 52 -15.02 -0.80 13.61
C ALA A 52 -14.91 -2.00 14.57
N GLY A 53 -15.37 -3.18 14.13
CA GLY A 53 -15.35 -4.39 14.95
C GLY A 53 -13.96 -4.96 15.23
N LEU A 54 -12.92 -4.48 14.53
CA LEU A 54 -11.53 -4.82 14.85
C LEU A 54 -10.91 -3.81 15.81
N ILE A 55 -11.16 -2.51 15.60
CA ILE A 55 -10.65 -1.45 16.49
C ILE A 55 -11.20 -1.62 17.91
N GLU A 56 -12.48 -2.03 18.05
CA GLU A 56 -13.10 -2.34 19.33
C GLU A 56 -12.37 -3.43 20.13
N LYS A 57 -11.82 -4.44 19.44
CA LYS A 57 -11.04 -5.51 20.08
C LYS A 57 -9.71 -5.01 20.65
N HIS A 58 -9.22 -3.89 20.16
CA HIS A 58 -8.01 -3.23 20.63
C HIS A 58 -8.28 -2.08 21.62
N GLY A 59 -9.52 -1.96 22.11
CA GLY A 59 -9.88 -1.00 23.17
C GLY A 59 -10.21 0.41 22.68
N SER A 60 -10.28 0.63 21.37
CA SER A 60 -10.66 1.91 20.76
C SER A 60 -12.03 1.79 20.10
N LYS A 61 -12.70 2.91 19.83
CA LYS A 61 -13.99 2.91 19.11
C LYS A 61 -13.95 3.92 17.98
N LEU A 62 -14.54 3.56 16.85
CA LEU A 62 -14.84 4.54 15.81
C LEU A 62 -16.10 5.30 16.20
N ASP A 63 -16.19 6.54 15.73
CA ASP A 63 -17.42 7.31 15.79
C ASP A 63 -18.57 6.52 15.11
N PRO A 64 -19.80 6.52 15.66
CA PRO A 64 -20.93 5.80 15.10
C PRO A 64 -21.22 6.14 13.63
N ASP A 65 -21.00 7.40 13.24
CA ASP A 65 -21.23 7.87 11.87
C ASP A 65 -20.13 7.38 10.93
N ALA A 66 -18.91 7.13 11.44
CA ALA A 66 -17.80 6.61 10.65
C ALA A 66 -17.76 5.06 10.60
N ALA A 67 -18.22 4.40 11.65
CA ALA A 67 -18.15 2.93 11.81
C ALA A 67 -18.66 2.11 10.61
N PRO A 68 -19.76 2.46 9.91
CA PRO A 68 -20.26 1.66 8.79
C PRO A 68 -19.46 1.86 7.49
N HIS A 69 -18.67 2.93 7.37
CA HIS A 69 -18.01 3.32 6.13
C HIS A 69 -16.57 2.83 5.99
N TRP A 70 -15.96 2.33 7.07
CA TRP A 70 -14.56 1.89 7.03
C TRP A 70 -14.45 0.37 6.90
N LEU A 71 -13.83 -0.06 5.81
CA LEU A 71 -13.49 -1.46 5.55
C LEU A 71 -11.96 -1.65 5.55
N ALA A 72 -11.54 -2.86 5.91
CA ALA A 72 -10.14 -3.24 5.90
C ALA A 72 -9.97 -4.70 5.47
N LEU A 73 -8.84 -5.01 4.86
CA LEU A 73 -8.38 -6.37 4.65
C LEU A 73 -7.68 -6.87 5.92
N LEU A 74 -8.26 -7.88 6.55
CA LEU A 74 -7.58 -8.70 7.56
C LEU A 74 -6.92 -9.87 6.84
N THR A 75 -5.60 -9.87 6.76
CA THR A 75 -4.83 -10.92 6.08
C THR A 75 -4.75 -12.20 6.92
N ASP A 76 -4.43 -13.32 6.27
CA ASP A 76 -4.27 -14.62 6.95
C ASP A 76 -3.15 -14.61 8.01
N ASP A 77 -2.14 -13.73 7.86
CA ASP A 77 -1.06 -13.51 8.83
C ASP A 77 -1.44 -12.50 9.94
N GLY A 78 -2.68 -12.03 9.98
CA GLY A 78 -3.21 -11.16 11.02
C GLY A 78 -2.92 -9.68 10.86
N LYS A 79 -2.33 -9.24 9.74
CA LYS A 79 -2.15 -7.82 9.44
C LYS A 79 -3.46 -7.19 8.98
N LEU A 80 -3.57 -5.89 9.22
CA LEU A 80 -4.76 -5.12 8.90
C LEU A 80 -4.42 -3.97 7.96
N TYR A 81 -5.08 -3.92 6.81
CA TYR A 81 -4.88 -2.88 5.81
C TYR A 81 -6.21 -2.19 5.50
N PRO A 82 -6.41 -0.91 5.89
CA PRO A 82 -7.60 -0.16 5.51
C PRO A 82 -7.71 -0.04 3.99
N LEU A 83 -8.91 -0.18 3.45
CA LEU A 83 -9.17 -0.12 2.01
C LEU A 83 -9.54 1.31 1.59
N ILE A 84 -9.07 1.71 0.41
CA ILE A 84 -9.57 2.92 -0.27
C ILE A 84 -10.87 2.55 -1.00
N GLU A 85 -11.95 3.32 -0.81
CA GLU A 85 -13.21 3.16 -1.57
C GLU A 85 -13.06 3.78 -2.97
N ASP A 86 -12.34 3.09 -3.85
CA ASP A 86 -12.24 3.43 -5.28
C ASP A 86 -12.90 2.35 -6.15
N ASP A 87 -12.73 2.43 -7.48
CA ASP A 87 -13.36 1.51 -8.43
C ASP A 87 -13.00 0.04 -8.16
N GLY A 88 -11.80 -0.24 -7.63
CA GLY A 88 -11.33 -1.59 -7.39
C GLY A 88 -11.89 -2.22 -6.13
N ALA A 89 -12.21 -1.42 -5.11
CA ALA A 89 -12.76 -1.91 -3.84
C ALA A 89 -14.28 -1.74 -3.70
N ARG A 90 -14.94 -0.95 -4.57
CA ARG A 90 -16.33 -0.51 -4.38
C ARG A 90 -17.33 -1.65 -4.15
N MET A 91 -17.12 -2.82 -4.75
CA MET A 91 -17.97 -3.99 -4.50
C MET A 91 -18.13 -4.34 -3.02
N PHE A 92 -17.07 -4.19 -2.21
CA PHE A 92 -17.13 -4.51 -0.78
C PHE A 92 -18.00 -3.53 0.00
N PHE A 93 -18.00 -2.26 -0.41
CA PHE A 93 -18.79 -1.20 0.20
C PHE A 93 -20.27 -1.27 -0.19
N LYS A 94 -20.56 -1.75 -1.40
CA LYS A 94 -21.94 -1.91 -1.90
C LYS A 94 -22.57 -3.28 -1.61
N ASP A 95 -21.78 -4.30 -1.32
CA ASP A 95 -22.28 -5.65 -1.09
C ASP A 95 -21.64 -6.32 0.13
N ALA A 96 -22.38 -6.30 1.24
CA ALA A 96 -21.97 -6.93 2.49
C ALA A 96 -21.79 -8.46 2.39
N SER A 97 -22.35 -9.12 1.36
CA SER A 97 -22.17 -10.58 1.15
C SER A 97 -20.75 -10.96 0.74
N LEU A 98 -19.94 -9.98 0.29
CA LEU A 98 -18.54 -10.17 -0.03
C LEU A 98 -17.62 -10.01 1.19
N LEU A 99 -18.16 -9.60 2.34
CA LEU A 99 -17.39 -9.45 3.58
C LEU A 99 -17.23 -10.79 4.31
N ASN A 100 -16.21 -10.87 5.17
CA ASN A 100 -15.96 -12.00 6.09
C ASN A 100 -15.74 -13.38 5.41
N ARG A 101 -15.45 -13.41 4.12
CA ARG A 101 -15.14 -14.64 3.36
C ARG A 101 -13.72 -14.62 2.80
N PRO A 102 -13.13 -15.78 2.49
CA PRO A 102 -11.76 -15.85 1.96
C PRO A 102 -11.64 -15.22 0.57
N MET A 103 -10.74 -14.25 0.45
CA MET A 103 -10.47 -13.47 -0.76
C MET A 103 -8.97 -13.38 -1.04
N ARG A 104 -8.63 -13.08 -2.29
CA ARG A 104 -7.32 -12.59 -2.73
C ARG A 104 -7.50 -11.22 -3.38
N LEU A 105 -6.92 -10.20 -2.76
CA LEU A 105 -6.89 -8.85 -3.33
C LEU A 105 -5.54 -8.62 -3.99
N THR A 106 -5.54 -8.13 -5.22
CA THR A 106 -4.35 -7.57 -5.85
C THR A 106 -4.40 -6.08 -5.63
N GLY A 107 -3.33 -5.48 -5.11
CA GLY A 107 -3.33 -4.06 -4.81
C GLY A 107 -1.96 -3.50 -4.56
N ARG A 108 -1.93 -2.21 -4.24
CA ARG A 108 -0.72 -1.48 -3.90
C ARG A 108 -1.02 -0.50 -2.78
N PHE A 109 -0.02 -0.17 -1.98
CA PHE A 109 -0.17 0.89 -0.98
C PHE A 109 -0.06 2.27 -1.63
N LEU A 110 -0.92 3.18 -1.20
CA LEU A 110 -0.78 4.59 -1.57
C LEU A 110 0.53 5.14 -0.96
N PRO A 111 1.40 5.81 -1.74
CA PRO A 111 2.71 6.27 -1.27
C PRO A 111 2.64 7.07 0.04
N GLY A 112 3.46 6.69 1.02
CA GLY A 112 3.48 7.35 2.34
C GLY A 112 2.33 6.98 3.27
N SER A 113 1.52 5.98 2.94
CA SER A 113 0.40 5.52 3.77
C SER A 113 0.34 4.00 3.89
N GLN A 114 -0.56 3.50 4.76
CA GLN A 114 -0.91 2.08 4.86
C GLN A 114 -2.26 1.76 4.20
N LEU A 115 -2.80 2.69 3.40
CA LEU A 115 -4.06 2.50 2.70
C LEU A 115 -3.83 1.62 1.48
N LEU A 116 -4.56 0.50 1.42
CA LEU A 116 -4.50 -0.45 0.32
C LEU A 116 -5.44 0.00 -0.80
N GLN A 117 -4.86 0.34 -1.94
CA GLN A 117 -5.59 0.52 -3.20
C GLN A 117 -5.76 -0.83 -3.88
N VAL A 118 -7.01 -1.28 -4.01
CA VAL A 118 -7.33 -2.55 -4.65
C VAL A 118 -7.40 -2.35 -6.16
N VAL A 119 -6.80 -3.26 -6.92
CA VAL A 119 -6.79 -3.25 -8.38
C VAL A 119 -7.58 -4.44 -8.93
N GLU A 120 -7.49 -5.60 -8.28
CA GLU A 120 -8.25 -6.79 -8.67
C GLU A 120 -8.81 -7.52 -7.45
N VAL A 121 -9.97 -8.12 -7.62
CA VAL A 121 -10.65 -8.88 -6.58
C VAL A 121 -10.90 -10.29 -7.06
N HIS A 122 -10.46 -11.24 -6.25
CA HIS A 122 -10.74 -12.65 -6.46
C HIS A 122 -11.27 -13.26 -5.17
N SER A 123 -12.22 -14.18 -5.30
CA SER A 123 -12.67 -14.99 -4.17
C SER A 123 -12.06 -16.37 -4.21
N TYR A 124 -11.93 -16.98 -3.03
CA TYR A 124 -11.72 -18.41 -2.96
C TYR A 124 -13.07 -19.09 -2.74
N ARG A 125 -13.46 -19.95 -3.68
CA ARG A 125 -14.60 -20.86 -3.55
C ARG A 125 -14.10 -22.28 -3.69
N LYS A 126 -14.34 -23.11 -2.66
CA LYS A 126 -13.87 -24.51 -2.60
C LYS A 126 -12.37 -24.67 -2.87
N GLY A 127 -11.55 -23.71 -2.44
CA GLY A 127 -10.10 -23.70 -2.64
C GLY A 127 -9.65 -23.20 -4.03
N GLU A 128 -10.59 -22.99 -4.95
CA GLU A 128 -10.31 -22.48 -6.29
C GLU A 128 -10.54 -20.96 -6.36
N LEU A 129 -9.68 -20.31 -7.13
CA LEU A 129 -9.72 -18.88 -7.30
C LEU A 129 -10.76 -18.49 -8.35
N HIS A 130 -11.67 -17.60 -7.99
CA HIS A 130 -12.72 -17.11 -8.87
C HIS A 130 -12.60 -15.59 -9.06
N GLU A 131 -12.77 -15.13 -10.29
CA GLU A 131 -13.02 -13.72 -10.60
C GLU A 131 -14.41 -13.35 -10.09
N VAL A 132 -14.54 -12.24 -9.38
CA VAL A 132 -15.81 -11.76 -8.81
C VAL A 132 -16.26 -10.53 -9.60
N PHE A 133 -17.47 -10.58 -10.14
CA PHE A 133 -18.03 -9.45 -10.89
C PHE A 133 -19.56 -9.46 -10.88
N TYR A 134 -20.14 -8.32 -11.20
CA TYR A 134 -21.57 -8.16 -11.43
C TYR A 134 -21.85 -8.21 -12.93
N TRP A 135 -22.80 -9.03 -13.35
CA TRP A 135 -23.15 -9.26 -14.74
C TRP A 135 -24.56 -8.75 -15.05
N CYS A 136 -24.71 -8.04 -16.17
CA CYS A 136 -26.02 -7.69 -16.71
C CYS A 136 -26.40 -8.70 -17.81
N ASN A 137 -27.49 -9.44 -17.61
CA ASN A 137 -27.99 -10.41 -18.60
C ASN A 137 -28.54 -9.76 -19.89
N ILE A 138 -28.94 -8.48 -19.82
CA ILE A 138 -29.50 -7.75 -20.97
C ILE A 138 -28.37 -7.22 -21.86
N CYS A 139 -27.42 -6.49 -21.26
CA CYS A 139 -26.34 -5.85 -22.02
C CYS A 139 -25.10 -6.74 -22.20
N SER A 140 -25.03 -7.88 -21.50
CA SER A 140 -23.87 -8.77 -21.50
C SER A 140 -22.56 -8.08 -21.12
N ILE A 141 -22.59 -7.29 -20.05
CA ILE A 141 -21.42 -6.54 -19.55
C ILE A 141 -21.09 -6.89 -18.09
N LYS A 142 -19.79 -6.84 -17.77
CA LYS A 142 -19.24 -6.97 -16.41
C LYS A 142 -19.09 -5.60 -15.72
N ARG A 143 -19.26 -5.57 -14.40
CA ARG A 143 -18.95 -4.44 -13.51
C ARG A 143 -18.34 -4.94 -12.19
N LEU A 144 -17.58 -4.08 -11.52
CA LEU A 144 -16.96 -4.35 -10.22
C LEU A 144 -17.72 -3.70 -9.05
N GLU A 145 -18.99 -3.34 -9.26
CA GLU A 145 -19.83 -2.70 -8.26
C GLU A 145 -21.26 -3.23 -8.37
N LYS A 146 -21.91 -3.45 -7.22
CA LYS A 146 -23.33 -3.75 -7.15
C LYS A 146 -24.15 -2.48 -7.41
N LYS A 147 -24.64 -2.33 -8.63
CA LYS A 147 -25.53 -1.24 -9.03
C LYS A 147 -26.50 -1.68 -10.12
N GLN A 148 -27.44 -0.81 -10.47
CA GLN A 148 -28.21 -0.98 -11.70
C GLN A 148 -27.31 -0.79 -12.92
N CYS A 149 -27.62 -1.49 -14.01
CA CYS A 149 -26.85 -1.38 -15.25
C CYS A 149 -26.94 0.04 -15.81
N ASP A 150 -25.80 0.68 -16.05
CA ASP A 150 -25.75 2.06 -16.59
C ASP A 150 -26.33 2.16 -18.02
N CYS A 151 -26.42 1.05 -18.75
CA CYS A 151 -26.86 1.03 -20.15
C CYS A 151 -28.37 0.81 -20.30
N CYS A 152 -28.96 -0.12 -19.53
CA CYS A 152 -30.38 -0.51 -19.67
C CYS A 152 -31.21 -0.33 -18.40
N GLY A 153 -30.61 0.07 -17.28
CA GLY A 153 -31.27 0.15 -15.97
C GLY A 153 -31.61 -1.20 -15.32
N GLY A 154 -31.31 -2.32 -15.98
CA GLY A 154 -31.61 -3.67 -15.49
C GLY A 154 -30.81 -4.07 -14.25
N PRO A 155 -31.25 -5.11 -13.52
CA PRO A 155 -30.53 -5.62 -12.36
C PRO A 155 -29.20 -6.25 -12.80
N MET A 156 -28.20 -6.18 -11.91
CA MET A 156 -26.94 -6.88 -12.08
C MET A 156 -26.79 -8.01 -11.06
N GLU A 157 -26.40 -9.19 -11.53
CA GLU A 157 -26.25 -10.40 -10.73
C GLU A 157 -24.80 -10.65 -10.38
N LEU A 158 -24.53 -11.00 -9.12
CA LEU A 158 -23.19 -11.43 -8.71
C LEU A 158 -22.84 -12.75 -9.39
N ARG A 159 -21.71 -12.78 -10.11
CA ARG A 159 -21.11 -13.98 -10.69
C ARG A 159 -19.70 -14.16 -10.18
N GLU A 160 -19.35 -15.43 -10.01
CA GLU A 160 -18.03 -15.84 -9.60
C GLU A 160 -17.60 -16.99 -10.51
N GLU A 161 -16.62 -16.74 -11.37
CA GLU A 161 -16.15 -17.68 -12.39
C GLU A 161 -14.70 -18.08 -12.11
N PRO A 162 -14.31 -19.36 -12.28
CA PRO A 162 -12.94 -19.79 -12.07
C PRO A 162 -11.97 -19.00 -12.96
N VAL A 163 -10.89 -18.49 -12.37
CA VAL A 163 -9.81 -17.86 -13.14
C VAL A 163 -9.11 -18.97 -13.92
N LYS A 164 -9.27 -18.96 -15.24
CA LYS A 164 -8.52 -19.87 -16.12
C LYS A 164 -7.04 -19.49 -16.02
N LYS A 165 -6.23 -20.46 -15.61
CA LYS A 165 -4.77 -20.35 -15.62
C LYS A 165 -4.23 -20.36 -17.04
#